data_AF-A0A9E8LUN3-F1
#
_entry.id   AF-A0A9E8LUN3-F1
#
_cell.length_a   1.000
_cell.length_b   1.000
_cell.length_c   1.000
_cell.angle_alpha   90.00
_cell.angle_beta   90.00
_cell.angle_gamma   90.00
#
_symmetry.space_group_name_H-M   'P 1'
#
loop_
_entity.id
_entity.type
_entity.pdbx_description
1 polymer ?
#
loop_
_entity_poly.entity_id
_entity_poly.type
_entity_poly.pdbx_seq_one_letter_code
_entity_poly.pdbx_strand_id
1 'polypeptide(L)'
;MKGNNHIPEETIIDYVSGELEEQEEEQIQRHLNECERCMEMAVHWRQLFDYNRREPVQPPPTLKENMWQMVHSKKTKKRKEIWKPVTAVCTFAATIGLLFLVFKGEMEEKPYEVVKNDEIPFETFHSTPNTKQLNIVPAVNHQQINGNMWINGDTKEMFLEVDGLPHYPNRDYQLWIIFSNDDVEGELLILQDGASRIFFQGIDVEKFKLIKASVEPKGGSTYQTGPDTFFVDFNH
;
A
#
# COMPACT_ATOMS: atom_id res chain seq x y z
N MET A 1 -24.87 -35.34 16.61
CA MET A 1 -23.88 -35.51 15.53
C MET A 1 -24.49 -34.96 14.25
N LYS A 2 -24.24 -33.69 13.90
CA LYS A 2 -24.57 -33.13 12.59
C LYS A 2 -23.24 -32.94 11.86
N GLY A 3 -23.06 -33.65 10.75
CA GLY A 3 -21.81 -33.72 10.01
C GLY A 3 -21.47 -32.38 9.37
N ASN A 4 -20.21 -31.99 9.50
CA ASN A 4 -19.61 -30.82 8.87
C ASN A 4 -19.44 -31.06 7.36
N ASN A 5 -20.53 -31.00 6.59
CA ASN A 5 -20.42 -30.93 5.13
C ASN A 5 -20.66 -29.48 4.71
N HIS A 6 -19.57 -28.74 4.56
CA HIS A 6 -19.58 -27.43 3.94
C HIS A 6 -19.84 -27.57 2.44
N ILE A 7 -20.45 -26.55 1.84
CA ILE A 7 -20.61 -26.47 0.39
C ILE A 7 -19.21 -26.28 -0.23
N PRO A 8 -18.84 -27.05 -1.26
CA PRO A 8 -17.63 -26.82 -2.03
C PRO A 8 -17.60 -25.41 -2.63
N GLU A 9 -16.40 -24.85 -2.77
CA GLU A 9 -16.23 -23.47 -3.20
C GLU A 9 -16.69 -23.26 -4.64
N GLU A 10 -16.44 -24.24 -5.52
CA GLU A 10 -16.91 -24.26 -6.91
C GLU A 10 -18.43 -24.09 -7.00
N THR A 11 -19.18 -24.77 -6.13
CA THR A 11 -20.65 -24.70 -6.11
C THR A 11 -21.15 -23.35 -5.59
N ILE A 12 -20.39 -22.69 -4.71
CA ILE A 12 -20.70 -21.33 -4.23
C ILE A 12 -20.48 -20.32 -5.37
N ILE A 13 -19.44 -20.52 -6.19
CA ILE A 13 -19.18 -19.67 -7.36
C ILE A 13 -20.29 -19.82 -8.40
N ASP A 14 -20.74 -21.05 -8.67
CA ASP A 14 -21.85 -21.32 -9.61
C ASP A 14 -23.16 -20.68 -9.12
N TYR A 15 -23.44 -20.76 -7.81
CA TYR A 15 -24.57 -20.09 -7.16
C TYR A 15 -24.49 -18.57 -7.30
N VAL A 16 -23.33 -17.97 -7.05
CA VAL A 16 -23.13 -16.51 -7.14
C VAL A 16 -23.20 -16.02 -8.59
N SER A 17 -22.74 -16.84 -9.54
CA SER A 17 -22.75 -16.53 -10.98
C SER A 17 -24.15 -16.66 -11.61
N GLY A 18 -25.09 -17.33 -10.91
CA GLY A 18 -26.46 -17.54 -11.36
C GLY A 18 -26.60 -18.67 -12.39
N GLU A 19 -25.69 -19.65 -12.37
CA GLU A 19 -25.62 -20.73 -13.36
C GLU A 19 -26.33 -22.03 -12.90
N LEU A 20 -26.98 -22.02 -11.72
CA LEU A 20 -27.61 -23.21 -11.12
C LEU A 20 -29.10 -23.37 -11.46
N GLU A 21 -29.59 -24.61 -11.41
CA GLU A 21 -31.02 -24.92 -11.54
C GLU A 21 -31.80 -24.51 -10.27
N GLU A 22 -33.06 -24.11 -10.42
CA GLU A 22 -33.92 -23.55 -9.35
C GLU A 22 -34.02 -24.44 -8.09
N GLN A 23 -33.92 -25.77 -8.27
CA GLN A 23 -33.95 -26.75 -7.16
C GLN A 23 -32.64 -26.83 -6.36
N GLU A 24 -31.51 -26.51 -6.99
CA GLU A 24 -30.19 -26.50 -6.35
C GLU A 24 -29.96 -25.18 -5.60
N GLU A 25 -30.49 -24.09 -6.15
CA GLU A 25 -30.45 -22.76 -5.54
C GLU A 25 -31.14 -22.74 -4.15
N GLU A 26 -32.34 -23.31 -4.03
CA GLU A 26 -33.06 -23.38 -2.75
C GLU A 26 -32.36 -24.24 -1.68
N GLN A 27 -31.61 -25.26 -2.10
CA GLN A 27 -30.84 -26.11 -1.18
C GLN A 27 -29.62 -25.37 -0.64
N ILE A 28 -28.91 -24.69 -1.52
CA ILE A 28 -27.75 -23.86 -1.16
C ILE A 28 -28.21 -22.72 -0.25
N GLN A 29 -29.28 -22.01 -0.61
CA GLN A 29 -29.80 -20.90 0.18
C GLN A 29 -30.21 -21.32 1.60
N ARG A 30 -30.83 -22.50 1.76
CA ARG A 30 -31.13 -23.05 3.09
C ARG A 30 -29.85 -23.33 3.89
N HIS A 31 -28.82 -23.88 3.27
CA HIS A 31 -27.55 -24.12 3.95
C HIS A 31 -26.81 -22.83 4.30
N LEU A 32 -26.84 -21.80 3.44
CA LEU A 32 -26.26 -20.49 3.72
C LEU A 32 -26.93 -19.81 4.93
N ASN A 33 -28.23 -20.04 5.14
CA ASN A 33 -28.95 -19.53 6.31
C ASN A 33 -28.56 -20.26 7.61
N GLU A 34 -28.02 -21.48 7.54
CA GLU A 34 -27.64 -22.29 8.70
C GLU A 34 -26.11 -22.34 8.95
N CYS A 35 -25.29 -21.98 7.96
CA CYS A 35 -23.83 -22.05 8.02
C CYS A 35 -23.16 -20.70 7.75
N GLU A 36 -22.72 -20.03 8.82
CA GLU A 36 -22.04 -18.74 8.78
C GLU A 36 -20.79 -18.76 7.87
N ARG A 37 -19.98 -19.82 7.93
CA ARG A 37 -18.80 -19.97 7.07
C ARG A 37 -19.13 -19.99 5.57
N CYS A 38 -20.16 -20.72 5.17
CA CYS A 38 -20.56 -20.78 3.77
C CYS A 38 -21.22 -19.46 3.33
N MET A 39 -21.94 -18.78 4.24
CA MET A 39 -22.49 -17.46 4.00
C MET A 39 -21.40 -16.41 3.75
N GLU A 40 -20.36 -16.36 4.59
CA GLU A 40 -19.21 -15.46 4.42
C GLU A 40 -18.51 -15.69 3.08
N MET A 41 -18.29 -16.97 2.71
CA MET A 41 -17.70 -17.34 1.42
C MET A 41 -18.56 -16.88 0.23
N ALA A 42 -19.89 -17.05 0.31
CA ALA A 42 -20.81 -16.60 -0.74
C ALA A 42 -20.85 -15.06 -0.89
N VAL A 43 -20.75 -14.33 0.23
CA VAL A 43 -20.65 -12.86 0.21
C VAL A 43 -19.35 -12.39 -0.44
N HIS A 44 -18.23 -13.03 -0.09
CA HIS A 44 -16.91 -12.74 -0.66
C HIS A 44 -16.93 -12.88 -2.18
N TRP A 45 -17.42 -14.01 -2.70
CA TRP A 45 -17.50 -14.23 -4.14
C TRP A 45 -18.43 -13.23 -4.84
N ARG A 46 -19.56 -12.87 -4.24
CA ARG A 46 -20.49 -11.88 -4.81
C ARG A 46 -19.84 -10.51 -5.01
N GLN A 47 -19.00 -10.07 -4.07
CA GLN A 47 -18.29 -8.79 -4.15
C GLN A 47 -17.28 -8.78 -5.31
N LEU A 48 -16.56 -9.87 -5.53
CA LEU A 48 -15.61 -9.99 -6.65
C LEU A 48 -16.31 -9.93 -8.02
N PHE A 49 -17.48 -10.56 -8.17
CA PHE A 49 -18.27 -10.48 -9.40
C PHE A 49 -18.87 -9.09 -9.65
N ASP A 50 -19.33 -8.38 -8.60
CA ASP A 50 -19.86 -7.02 -8.72
C ASP A 50 -18.78 -5.99 -9.10
N TYR A 51 -17.53 -6.22 -8.66
CA TYR A 51 -16.39 -5.40 -9.05
C TYR A 51 -16.08 -5.55 -10.55
N ASN A 52 -16.02 -6.78 -11.05
CA ASN A 52 -15.71 -7.07 -12.46
C ASN A 52 -16.82 -6.63 -13.44
N ARG A 53 -18.06 -6.42 -12.98
CA ARG A 53 -19.17 -5.96 -13.81
C ARG A 53 -19.17 -4.45 -14.05
N ARG A 54 -18.36 -3.67 -13.32
CA ARG A 54 -18.27 -2.21 -13.51
C ARG A 54 -17.27 -1.90 -14.62
N GLU A 55 -17.76 -1.49 -15.79
CA GLU A 55 -16.88 -0.96 -16.83
C GLU A 55 -16.11 0.26 -16.31
N PRO A 56 -14.77 0.32 -16.47
CA PRO A 56 -14.00 1.48 -16.07
C PRO A 56 -14.41 2.69 -16.92
N VAL A 57 -15.02 3.68 -16.27
CA VAL A 57 -15.36 4.95 -16.91
C VAL A 57 -14.06 5.67 -17.26
N GLN A 58 -13.72 5.75 -18.55
CA GLN A 58 -12.54 6.48 -18.98
C GLN A 58 -12.71 7.98 -18.66
N PRO A 59 -11.79 8.58 -17.89
CA PRO A 59 -11.90 9.99 -17.55
C PRO A 59 -11.71 10.86 -18.81
N PRO A 60 -12.43 11.99 -18.92
CA PRO A 60 -12.35 12.85 -20.08
C PRO A 60 -10.91 13.39 -20.27
N PRO A 61 -10.40 13.45 -21.51
CA PRO A 61 -9.01 13.79 -21.81
C PRO A 61 -8.57 15.17 -21.28
N THR A 62 -9.53 16.07 -21.07
CA THR A 62 -9.30 17.40 -20.50
C THR A 62 -8.81 17.36 -19.05
N LEU A 63 -9.09 16.28 -18.30
CA LEU A 63 -8.62 16.12 -16.93
C LEU A 63 -7.10 15.90 -16.87
N LYS A 64 -6.57 15.11 -17.81
CA LYS A 64 -5.13 14.87 -17.96
C LYS A 64 -4.40 16.18 -18.29
N GLU A 65 -4.91 16.95 -19.25
CA GLU A 65 -4.32 18.23 -19.67
C GLU A 65 -4.31 19.27 -18.55
N ASN A 66 -5.40 19.36 -17.76
CA ASN A 66 -5.47 20.27 -16.63
C ASN A 66 -4.47 19.91 -15.52
N MET A 67 -4.21 18.61 -15.28
CA MET A 67 -3.18 18.18 -14.34
C MET A 67 -1.76 18.51 -14.84
N TRP A 68 -1.48 18.32 -16.13
CA TRP A 68 -0.17 18.66 -16.72
C TRP A 68 0.16 20.15 -16.61
N GLN A 69 -0.84 21.03 -16.69
CA GLN A 69 -0.66 22.48 -16.53
C GLN A 69 -0.39 22.90 -15.08
N MET A 70 -0.95 22.20 -14.08
CA MET A 70 -0.66 22.48 -12.68
C MET A 70 0.80 22.18 -12.31
N VAL A 71 1.39 21.12 -12.89
CA VAL A 71 2.79 20.74 -12.64
C VAL A 71 3.78 21.72 -13.27
N HIS A 72 3.48 22.28 -14.45
CA HIS A 72 4.39 23.16 -15.18
C HIS A 72 4.28 24.66 -14.87
N SER A 73 3.24 25.08 -14.14
CA SER A 73 2.98 26.52 -13.88
C SER A 73 3.81 27.13 -12.74
N LYS A 74 4.67 26.36 -12.06
CA LYS A 74 5.64 26.89 -11.08
C LYS A 74 6.93 27.38 -11.75
N LYS A 75 6.84 28.34 -12.68
CA LYS A 75 8.01 29.07 -13.21
C LYS A 75 7.93 30.57 -12.89
N THR A 76 8.73 30.95 -11.89
CA THR A 76 9.46 32.22 -11.72
C THR A 76 8.80 33.52 -12.24
N LYS A 77 8.01 34.18 -11.39
CA LYS A 77 7.69 35.61 -11.59
C LYS A 77 8.88 36.47 -11.21
N LYS A 78 9.55 37.06 -12.22
CA LYS A 78 10.59 38.09 -12.05
C LYS A 78 10.02 39.30 -11.30
N ARG A 79 10.70 39.68 -10.21
CA ARG A 79 10.50 40.89 -9.42
C ARG A 79 10.50 42.14 -10.32
N LYS A 80 9.41 42.91 -10.31
CA LYS A 80 9.47 44.32 -10.71
C LYS A 80 9.93 45.13 -9.51
N GLU A 81 11.11 45.73 -9.64
CA GLU A 81 11.63 46.76 -8.76
C GLU A 81 10.71 47.98 -8.82
N ILE A 82 10.19 48.39 -7.66
CA ILE A 82 9.53 49.69 -7.48
C ILE A 82 10.20 50.36 -6.29
N TRP A 83 10.67 51.58 -6.54
CA TRP A 83 11.36 52.48 -5.62
C TRP A 83 10.55 52.80 -4.34
N LYS A 84 11.28 53.07 -3.25
CA LYS A 84 10.81 53.24 -1.86
C LYS A 84 10.07 54.59 -1.62
N PRO A 85 9.41 54.74 -0.46
CA PRO A 85 10.10 55.52 0.58
C PRO A 85 10.13 54.85 1.97
N VAL A 86 11.12 55.30 2.71
CA VAL A 86 11.61 54.85 4.01
C VAL A 86 10.69 55.37 5.12
N THR A 87 10.23 54.47 6.01
CA THR A 87 9.99 54.62 7.47
C THR A 87 8.85 53.72 7.96
N ALA A 88 8.97 52.38 7.86
CA ALA A 88 8.14 51.41 8.63
C ALA A 88 8.60 49.93 8.49
N VAL A 89 9.89 49.65 8.23
CA VAL A 89 10.31 48.33 7.71
C VAL A 89 10.96 47.39 8.76
N CYS A 90 11.28 47.86 9.96
CA CYS A 90 12.08 47.04 10.89
C CYS A 90 11.29 45.93 11.61
N THR A 91 9.96 45.99 11.72
CA THR A 91 9.18 44.97 12.45
C THR A 91 8.59 43.89 11.55
N PHE A 92 8.19 44.20 10.31
CA PHE A 92 7.52 43.24 9.42
C PHE A 92 8.49 42.30 8.69
N ALA A 93 9.73 42.73 8.43
CA ALA A 93 10.74 41.88 7.80
C ALA A 93 11.26 40.78 8.75
N ALA A 94 11.32 41.06 10.05
CA ALA A 94 11.73 40.09 11.05
C ALA A 94 10.70 38.96 11.23
N THR A 95 9.40 39.28 11.23
CA THR A 95 8.34 38.27 11.37
C THR A 95 8.18 37.42 10.12
N ILE A 96 8.27 38.00 8.92
CA ILE A 96 8.25 37.24 7.66
C ILE A 96 9.52 36.40 7.49
N GLY A 97 10.69 36.91 7.88
CA GLY A 97 11.94 36.14 7.86
C GLY A 97 11.92 34.97 8.85
N LEU A 98 11.34 35.16 10.04
CA LEU A 98 11.13 34.10 11.03
C LEU A 98 10.12 33.07 10.52
N LEU A 99 9.02 33.50 9.90
CA LEU A 99 8.04 32.60 9.27
C LEU A 99 8.65 31.81 8.10
N PHE A 100 9.47 32.42 7.25
CA PHE A 100 10.17 31.71 6.16
C PHE A 100 11.24 30.74 6.68
N LEU A 101 11.89 31.01 7.80
CA LEU A 101 12.79 30.06 8.47
C LEU A 101 12.03 28.90 9.12
N VAL A 102 10.83 29.14 9.65
CA VAL A 102 9.97 28.10 10.24
C VAL A 102 9.29 27.23 9.16
N PHE A 103 8.96 27.80 8.00
CA PHE A 103 8.32 27.08 6.88
C PHE A 103 9.31 26.45 5.89
N LYS A 104 10.62 26.65 6.07
CA LYS A 104 11.65 25.86 5.39
C LYS A 104 11.81 24.51 6.10
N GLY A 105 10.70 23.86 6.44
CA GLY A 105 10.69 22.44 6.69
C GLY A 105 11.26 21.81 5.43
N GLU A 106 12.44 21.21 5.55
CA GLU A 106 13.01 20.35 4.54
C GLU A 106 11.96 19.26 4.28
N MET A 107 11.14 19.48 3.26
CA MET A 107 10.38 18.41 2.65
C MET A 107 11.45 17.57 1.98
N GLU A 108 11.98 16.62 2.75
CA GLU A 108 13.00 15.69 2.31
C GLU A 108 12.36 14.84 1.22
N GLU A 109 12.58 15.23 -0.04
CA GLU A 109 12.09 14.46 -1.18
C GLU A 109 12.81 13.12 -1.14
N LYS A 110 12.07 12.08 -0.77
CA LYS A 110 12.57 10.71 -0.80
C LYS A 110 13.04 10.40 -2.23
N PRO A 111 14.20 9.75 -2.41
CA PRO A 111 14.76 9.49 -3.74
C PRO A 111 14.03 8.37 -4.51
N TYR A 112 12.91 7.88 -3.96
CA TYR A 112 12.13 6.77 -4.50
C TYR A 112 10.64 7.08 -4.41
N GLU A 113 9.87 6.46 -5.31
CA GLU A 113 8.41 6.51 -5.33
C GLU A 113 7.85 5.23 -4.71
N VAL A 114 6.69 5.33 -4.07
CA VAL A 114 6.01 4.22 -3.40
C VAL A 114 4.57 4.13 -3.91
N VAL A 115 4.19 2.96 -4.41
CA VAL A 115 2.85 2.65 -4.91
C VAL A 115 2.29 1.46 -4.12
N LYS A 116 1.00 1.46 -3.77
CA LYS A 116 0.42 0.49 -2.84
C LYS A 116 -0.82 -0.17 -3.43
N ASN A 117 -0.97 -1.48 -3.21
CA ASN A 117 -2.16 -2.27 -3.55
C ASN A 117 -2.67 -2.05 -5.00
N ASP A 118 -3.93 -1.67 -5.18
CA ASP A 118 -4.59 -1.51 -6.49
C ASP A 118 -3.93 -0.47 -7.40
N GLU A 119 -3.09 0.42 -6.85
CA GLU A 119 -2.34 1.39 -7.63
C GLU A 119 -1.13 0.76 -8.32
N ILE A 120 -0.70 -0.44 -7.89
CA ILE A 120 0.46 -1.14 -8.44
C ILE A 120 0.09 -1.72 -9.81
N PRO A 121 0.85 -1.40 -10.88
CA PRO A 121 0.58 -1.95 -12.20
C PRO A 121 0.68 -3.48 -12.22
N PHE A 122 -0.16 -4.14 -13.01
CA PHE A 122 -0.19 -5.61 -13.08
C PHE A 122 1.12 -6.24 -13.61
N GLU A 123 1.87 -5.51 -14.45
CA GLU A 123 3.03 -6.03 -15.19
C GLU A 123 4.37 -5.96 -14.44
N THR A 124 4.36 -5.58 -13.16
CA THR A 124 5.53 -4.87 -12.59
C THR A 124 6.75 -5.75 -12.31
N PHE A 125 6.62 -7.07 -12.07
CA PHE A 125 7.77 -7.83 -11.52
C PHE A 125 8.02 -9.25 -12.04
N HIS A 126 7.00 -10.00 -12.47
CA HIS A 126 7.16 -11.44 -12.75
C HIS A 126 8.03 -11.76 -13.98
N SER A 127 8.30 -10.78 -14.84
CA SER A 127 9.02 -10.98 -16.10
C SER A 127 10.37 -10.24 -16.19
N THR A 128 10.77 -9.50 -15.16
CA THR A 128 11.99 -8.70 -15.20
C THR A 128 13.22 -9.58 -14.93
N PRO A 129 14.21 -9.65 -15.86
CA PRO A 129 15.45 -10.41 -15.64
C PRO A 129 16.19 -9.94 -14.39
N ASN A 130 16.98 -10.84 -13.77
CA ASN A 130 17.80 -10.59 -12.58
C ASN A 130 17.02 -10.23 -11.30
N THR A 131 15.71 -10.40 -11.30
CA THR A 131 14.88 -10.28 -10.11
C THR A 131 15.14 -11.43 -9.14
N LYS A 132 15.46 -11.09 -7.89
CA LYS A 132 15.61 -12.08 -6.80
C LYS A 132 14.36 -12.09 -5.95
N GLN A 133 13.83 -13.28 -5.67
CA GLN A 133 12.75 -13.49 -4.71
C GLN A 133 13.34 -13.87 -3.35
N LEU A 134 12.86 -13.22 -2.31
CA LEU A 134 13.23 -13.41 -0.92
C LEU A 134 11.96 -13.73 -0.12
N ASN A 135 12.05 -14.71 0.78
CA ASN A 135 10.92 -15.06 1.63
C ASN A 135 10.84 -14.12 2.82
N ILE A 136 9.62 -13.82 3.26
CA ILE A 136 9.41 -13.21 4.57
C ILE A 136 9.41 -14.30 5.66
N VAL A 137 9.99 -13.98 6.81
CA VAL A 137 10.04 -14.82 7.99
C VAL A 137 9.11 -14.22 9.04
N PRO A 138 8.00 -14.88 9.40
CA PRO A 138 7.10 -14.38 10.43
C PRO A 138 7.79 -14.35 11.79
N ALA A 139 7.51 -13.33 12.59
CA ALA A 139 7.89 -13.32 14.00
C ALA A 139 7.11 -14.40 14.76
N VAL A 140 7.66 -14.87 15.88
CA VAL A 140 7.18 -16.06 16.63
C VAL A 140 5.67 -16.05 16.91
N ASN A 141 5.06 -14.88 17.13
CA ASN A 141 3.64 -14.72 17.46
C ASN A 141 2.73 -14.52 16.22
N HIS A 142 3.26 -14.63 15.01
CA HIS A 142 2.58 -14.29 13.76
C HIS A 142 2.73 -15.35 12.67
N GLN A 143 2.69 -16.63 13.04
CA GLN A 143 2.98 -17.75 12.11
C GLN A 143 2.04 -17.86 10.90
N GLN A 144 0.87 -17.24 10.93
CA GLN A 144 -0.04 -17.18 9.79
C GLN A 144 0.40 -16.22 8.67
N ILE A 145 1.37 -15.35 8.94
CA ILE A 145 1.86 -14.38 7.96
C ILE A 145 2.77 -15.09 6.96
N ASN A 146 2.48 -14.88 5.69
CA ASN A 146 3.24 -15.41 4.58
C ASN A 146 3.36 -14.34 3.49
N GLY A 147 4.32 -14.49 2.60
CA GLY A 147 4.57 -13.48 1.59
C GLY A 147 5.98 -13.56 1.02
N ASN A 148 6.22 -12.72 0.04
CA ASN A 148 7.46 -12.68 -0.71
C ASN A 148 7.85 -11.24 -0.98
N MET A 149 9.15 -11.02 -1.04
CA MET A 149 9.72 -9.78 -1.52
C MET A 149 10.54 -10.08 -2.75
N TRP A 150 10.33 -9.31 -3.81
CA TRP A 150 11.15 -9.35 -4.99
C TRP A 150 11.98 -8.07 -5.08
N ILE A 151 13.26 -8.22 -5.38
CA ILE A 151 14.19 -7.10 -5.52
C ILE A 151 14.92 -7.18 -6.85
N ASN A 152 15.16 -6.01 -7.45
CA ASN A 152 15.94 -5.89 -8.66
C ASN A 152 16.92 -4.71 -8.54
N GLY A 153 18.22 -5.03 -8.48
CA GLY A 153 19.29 -4.04 -8.38
C GLY A 153 19.49 -3.22 -9.64
N ASP A 154 19.25 -3.82 -10.82
CA ASP A 154 19.44 -3.17 -12.11
C ASP A 154 18.37 -2.10 -12.35
N THR A 155 17.11 -2.42 -12.03
CA THR A 155 15.98 -1.48 -12.19
C THR A 155 15.74 -0.60 -10.97
N LYS A 156 16.40 -0.88 -9.83
CA LYS A 156 16.20 -0.19 -8.54
C LYS A 156 14.76 -0.29 -8.06
N GLU A 157 14.24 -1.49 -8.08
CA GLU A 157 12.85 -1.75 -7.74
C GLU A 157 12.75 -2.83 -6.66
N MET A 158 11.72 -2.69 -5.82
CA MET A 158 11.37 -3.65 -4.80
C MET A 158 9.85 -3.80 -4.77
N PHE A 159 9.38 -5.04 -4.79
CA PHE A 159 7.97 -5.37 -4.61
C PHE A 159 7.83 -6.27 -3.38
N LEU A 160 6.93 -5.94 -2.47
CA LEU A 160 6.60 -6.77 -1.31
C LEU A 160 5.12 -7.10 -1.37
N GLU A 161 4.81 -8.38 -1.28
CA GLU A 161 3.47 -8.93 -1.08
C GLU A 161 3.46 -9.71 0.24
N VAL A 162 2.48 -9.42 1.08
CA VAL A 162 2.29 -10.09 2.36
C VAL A 162 0.81 -10.34 2.61
N ASP A 163 0.51 -11.53 3.07
CA ASP A 163 -0.82 -12.02 3.40
C ASP A 163 -0.90 -12.48 4.86
N GLY A 164 -2.13 -12.55 5.37
CA GLY A 164 -2.40 -13.04 6.73
C GLY A 164 -2.12 -12.02 7.83
N LEU A 165 -2.13 -10.72 7.52
CA LEU A 165 -2.01 -9.62 8.47
C LEU A 165 -3.33 -9.37 9.20
N PRO A 166 -3.43 -9.62 10.53
CA PRO A 166 -4.64 -9.31 11.28
C PRO A 166 -4.99 -7.82 11.28
N HIS A 167 -6.26 -7.48 11.09
CA HIS A 167 -6.71 -6.09 11.20
C HIS A 167 -6.80 -5.63 12.67
N TYR A 168 -6.21 -4.48 12.97
CA TYR A 168 -6.32 -3.82 14.27
C TYR A 168 -6.95 -2.42 14.12
N PRO A 169 -8.06 -2.10 14.81
CA PRO A 169 -8.77 -0.83 14.60
C PRO A 169 -7.92 0.43 14.86
N ASN A 170 -7.01 0.36 15.83
CA ASN A 170 -6.24 1.52 16.32
C ASN A 170 -4.72 1.37 16.12
N ARG A 171 -4.30 0.46 15.23
CA ARG A 171 -2.90 0.21 14.94
C ARG A 171 -2.72 0.00 13.45
N ASP A 172 -1.58 0.40 12.93
CA ASP A 172 -1.21 0.18 11.54
C ASP A 172 0.09 -0.61 11.47
N TYR A 173 0.27 -1.32 10.37
CA TYR A 173 1.54 -1.97 10.09
C TYR A 173 2.48 -0.97 9.42
N GLN A 174 3.75 -1.02 9.81
CA GLN A 174 4.78 -0.19 9.20
C GLN A 174 5.97 -1.06 8.83
N LEU A 175 6.41 -0.92 7.58
CA LEU A 175 7.62 -1.49 7.05
C LEU A 175 8.80 -0.57 7.38
N TRP A 176 9.89 -1.16 7.83
CA TRP A 176 11.15 -0.50 8.15
C TRP A 176 12.24 -1.03 7.24
N ILE A 177 12.87 -0.12 6.50
CA ILE A 177 14.00 -0.40 5.62
C ILE A 177 15.22 0.22 6.29
N ILE A 178 16.14 -0.65 6.74
CA ILE A 178 17.38 -0.24 7.38
C ILE A 178 18.49 -0.39 6.34
N PHE A 179 19.18 0.70 6.05
CA PHE A 179 20.24 0.76 5.06
C PHE A 179 21.61 0.43 5.68
N SER A 180 22.60 0.17 4.84
CA SER A 180 23.97 -0.17 5.24
C SER A 180 24.71 0.96 5.95
N ASN A 181 24.24 2.20 5.81
CA ASN A 181 24.71 3.38 6.54
C ASN A 181 23.92 3.63 7.84
N ASP A 182 23.07 2.70 8.26
CA ASP A 182 22.18 2.78 9.42
C ASP A 182 21.04 3.81 9.33
N ASP A 183 20.81 4.41 8.15
CA ASP A 183 19.59 5.18 7.91
C ASP A 183 18.38 4.24 7.93
N VAL A 184 17.25 4.75 8.42
CA VAL A 184 16.01 3.99 8.56
C VAL A 184 14.88 4.73 7.88
N GLU A 185 14.25 4.07 6.91
CA GLU A 185 13.06 4.55 6.24
C GLU A 185 11.83 3.75 6.67
N GLY A 186 10.72 4.45 6.88
CA GLY A 186 9.46 3.88 7.29
C GLY A 186 8.37 4.07 6.25
N GLU A 187 7.63 3.00 5.95
CA GLU A 187 6.46 3.05 5.05
C GLU A 187 5.25 2.31 5.62
N LEU A 188 4.08 2.95 5.59
CA LEU A 188 2.85 2.32 6.03
C LEU A 188 2.42 1.20 5.08
N LEU A 189 2.07 0.04 5.64
CA LEU A 189 1.43 -1.06 4.93
C LEU A 189 -0.08 -0.86 4.99
N ILE A 190 -0.69 -0.60 3.85
CA ILE A 190 -2.13 -0.38 3.74
C ILE A 190 -2.79 -1.74 3.52
N LEU A 191 -3.59 -2.17 4.48
CA LEU A 191 -4.24 -3.48 4.41
C LEU A 191 -5.47 -3.46 3.50
N GLN A 192 -5.59 -4.49 2.68
CA GLN A 192 -6.79 -4.87 1.94
C GLN A 192 -7.02 -6.36 2.17
N ASP A 193 -8.14 -6.72 2.81
CA ASP A 193 -8.53 -8.11 3.08
C ASP A 193 -7.45 -8.96 3.80
N GLY A 194 -6.69 -8.34 4.69
CA GLY A 194 -5.61 -9.01 5.44
C GLY A 194 -4.32 -9.19 4.63
N ALA A 195 -4.25 -8.62 3.43
CA ALA A 195 -3.07 -8.55 2.58
C ALA A 195 -2.55 -7.11 2.49
N SER A 196 -1.29 -6.94 2.11
CA SER A 196 -0.72 -5.66 1.71
C SER A 196 0.29 -5.88 0.60
N ARG A 197 0.22 -5.04 -0.43
CA ARG A 197 1.21 -4.97 -1.51
C ARG A 197 1.83 -3.59 -1.54
N ILE A 198 3.15 -3.52 -1.66
CA ILE A 198 3.88 -2.26 -1.76
C ILE A 198 4.98 -2.40 -2.81
N PHE A 199 5.06 -1.42 -3.69
CA PHE A 199 6.03 -1.32 -4.76
C PHE A 199 6.85 -0.05 -4.60
N PHE A 200 8.16 -0.19 -4.66
CA PHE A 200 9.13 0.90 -4.62
C PHE A 200 9.84 1.01 -5.96
N GLN A 201 9.91 2.24 -6.49
CA GLN A 201 10.65 2.54 -7.71
C GLN A 201 11.76 3.56 -7.44
N GLY A 202 12.98 3.27 -7.89
CA GLY A 202 14.16 4.12 -7.68
C GLY A 202 14.91 3.85 -6.37
N ILE A 203 14.52 2.82 -5.61
CA ILE A 203 15.14 2.47 -4.33
C ILE A 203 16.42 1.64 -4.53
N ASP A 204 17.48 2.01 -3.81
CA ASP A 204 18.78 1.34 -3.92
C ASP A 204 18.83 0.07 -3.06
N VAL A 205 18.33 -1.04 -3.62
CA VAL A 205 18.17 -2.33 -2.92
C VAL A 205 19.50 -2.96 -2.49
N GLU A 206 20.62 -2.60 -3.14
CA GLU A 206 21.95 -3.11 -2.77
C GLU A 206 22.43 -2.54 -1.43
N LYS A 207 21.85 -1.42 -0.99
CA LYS A 207 22.15 -0.80 0.30
C LYS A 207 21.30 -1.34 1.45
N PHE A 208 20.38 -2.27 1.20
CA PHE A 208 19.57 -2.82 2.28
C PHE A 208 20.44 -3.65 3.24
N LYS A 209 20.34 -3.34 4.53
CA LYS A 209 20.95 -4.10 5.62
C LYS A 209 19.93 -5.02 6.28
N LEU A 210 18.71 -4.53 6.51
CA LEU A 210 17.62 -5.29 7.11
C LEU A 210 16.28 -4.70 6.68
N ILE A 211 15.30 -5.55 6.41
CA ILE A 211 13.91 -5.16 6.24
C ILE A 211 13.05 -5.92 7.24
N LYS A 212 12.14 -5.21 7.90
CA LYS A 212 11.21 -5.77 8.88
C LYS A 212 9.94 -4.95 8.98
N ALA A 213 8.89 -5.55 9.52
CA ALA A 213 7.65 -4.83 9.81
C ALA A 213 7.28 -4.92 11.29
N SER A 214 6.56 -3.93 11.79
CA SER A 214 6.01 -3.90 13.16
C SER A 214 4.58 -3.39 13.19
N VAL A 215 3.90 -3.65 14.32
CA VAL A 215 2.58 -3.08 14.60
C VAL A 215 2.73 -1.78 15.37
N GLU A 216 2.44 -0.65 14.73
CA GLU A 216 2.61 0.70 15.27
C GLU A 216 1.26 1.36 15.63
N PRO A 217 1.26 2.48 16.38
CA PRO A 217 0.06 3.31 16.54
C PRO A 217 -0.53 3.73 15.19
N LYS A 218 -1.82 4.10 15.18
CA LYS A 218 -2.50 4.58 13.97
C LYS A 218 -1.72 5.74 13.32
N GLY A 219 -1.45 5.62 12.02
CA GLY A 219 -0.63 6.56 11.26
C GLY A 219 0.87 6.26 11.27
N GLY A 220 1.31 5.23 12.00
CA GLY A 220 2.71 4.83 12.11
C GLY A 220 3.50 5.65 13.14
N SER A 221 4.80 5.44 13.12
CA SER A 221 5.79 6.07 14.00
C SER A 221 7.00 6.55 13.19
N THR A 222 7.77 7.48 13.75
CA THR A 222 9.06 7.90 13.15
C THR A 222 10.22 6.96 13.49
N TYR A 223 10.05 6.18 14.55
CA TYR A 223 10.94 5.10 14.96
C TYR A 223 10.06 3.95 15.46
N GLN A 224 10.56 2.73 15.41
CA GLN A 224 9.78 1.58 15.83
C GLN A 224 9.41 1.65 17.32
N THR A 225 8.12 1.48 17.62
CA THR A 225 7.60 1.37 19.00
C THR A 225 6.95 0.03 19.28
N GLY A 226 6.53 -0.68 18.23
CA GLY A 226 5.82 -1.94 18.30
C GLY A 226 6.71 -3.18 18.22
N PRO A 227 6.15 -4.36 18.56
CA PRO A 227 6.82 -5.63 18.32
C PRO A 227 6.99 -5.91 16.83
N ASP A 228 8.06 -6.60 16.47
CA ASP A 228 8.27 -7.08 15.10
C ASP A 228 7.18 -8.09 14.70
N THR A 229 6.74 -8.00 13.46
CA THR A 229 5.70 -8.83 12.85
C THR A 229 6.30 -9.86 11.89
N PHE A 230 7.19 -9.42 11.01
CA PHE A 230 7.96 -10.27 10.11
C PHE A 230 9.27 -9.58 9.74
N PHE A 231 10.20 -10.37 9.21
CA PHE A 231 11.49 -9.93 8.69
C PHE A 231 11.68 -10.46 7.27
N VAL A 232 12.60 -9.90 6.51
CA VAL A 232 13.02 -10.50 5.23
C VAL A 232 14.36 -11.18 5.40
N ASP A 233 14.47 -12.42 4.92
CA ASP A 233 15.72 -13.17 4.94
C ASP A 233 16.56 -12.87 3.69
N PHE A 234 17.71 -12.24 3.88
CA PHE A 234 18.68 -11.94 2.83
C PHE A 234 19.76 -13.02 2.69
N ASN A 235 19.78 -14.05 3.57
CA ASN A 235 20.77 -15.12 3.53
C ASN A 235 20.25 -16.31 2.72
N HIS A 236 20.40 -16.29 1.40
CA HIS A 236 20.24 -17.47 0.54
C HIS A 236 21.45 -17.65 -0.37
#